data_AF-A0A3P7EAN8-F1
#
_entry.id   AF-A0A3P7EAN8-F1
#
_cell.length_a   1.000
_cell.length_b   1.000
_cell.length_c   1.000
_cell.angle_alpha   90.00
_cell.angle_beta   90.00
_cell.angle_gamma   90.00
#
_symmetry.space_group_name_H-M   'P 1'
#
loop_
_entity.id
_entity.type
_entity.pdbx_description
1 polymer ?
#
loop_
_entity_poly.entity_id
_entity_poly.type
_entity_poly.pdbx_seq_one_letter_code
_entity_poly.pdbx_strand_id
1 'polypeptide(L)'
;MTESRQTQYKNMGKDSEALRKSRVENIISIRKDKREETLSKRRNIPVESLDSDDASTSAGAVVINGTYNRNTLEDIVKKASSQDQEVQLSAVQQVSHFKNLCLSSVVFWIMSTTF
;
A
#
# COMPACT_ATOMS: atom_id res chain seq x y z
N MET A 1 44.05 -23.75 -15.49
CA MET A 1 43.35 -23.19 -14.31
C MET A 1 42.23 -22.31 -14.82
N THR A 2 40.98 -22.77 -14.72
CA THR A 2 39.79 -22.04 -15.19
C THR A 2 39.75 -20.65 -14.56
N GLU A 3 39.56 -19.62 -15.38
CA GLU A 3 39.56 -18.20 -14.99
C GLU A 3 38.61 -17.92 -13.80
N SER A 4 37.50 -18.66 -13.72
CA SER A 4 36.54 -18.61 -12.62
C SER A 4 37.09 -18.98 -11.24
N ARG A 5 38.17 -19.79 -11.16
CA ARG A 5 38.79 -20.18 -9.89
C ARG A 5 39.85 -19.18 -9.45
N GLN A 6 40.46 -18.44 -10.38
CA GLN A 6 41.46 -17.41 -10.06
C GLN A 6 40.82 -16.24 -9.33
N THR A 7 39.61 -15.83 -9.72
CA THR A 7 38.85 -14.75 -9.05
C THR A 7 38.40 -15.14 -7.63
N GLN A 8 38.28 -16.43 -7.33
CA GLN A 8 37.90 -16.95 -6.01
C GLN A 8 39.10 -17.10 -5.05
N TYR A 9 40.34 -16.97 -5.53
CA TYR A 9 41.51 -17.08 -4.67
C TYR A 9 41.72 -15.80 -3.85
N LYS A 10 41.56 -15.91 -2.53
CA LYS A 10 41.69 -14.81 -1.56
C LYS A 10 40.77 -13.63 -1.93
N ASN A 11 41.35 -12.44 -2.10
CA ASN A 11 40.65 -11.21 -2.46
C ASN A 11 40.88 -10.82 -3.93
N MET A 12 41.47 -11.69 -4.76
CA MET A 12 41.85 -11.35 -6.13
C MET A 12 40.64 -10.97 -7.00
N GLY A 13 39.47 -11.58 -6.76
CA GLY A 13 38.21 -11.23 -7.42
C GLY A 13 37.48 -10.03 -6.84
N LYS A 14 38.01 -9.36 -5.80
CA LYS A 14 37.45 -8.10 -5.26
C LYS A 14 38.00 -6.88 -6.00
N ASP A 15 38.04 -6.96 -7.32
CA ASP A 15 38.44 -5.84 -8.17
C ASP A 15 37.38 -4.72 -8.13
N SER A 16 37.76 -3.50 -8.52
CA SER A 16 36.89 -2.33 -8.58
C SER A 16 35.58 -2.61 -9.34
N GLU A 17 35.64 -3.39 -10.43
CA GLU A 17 34.48 -3.81 -11.19
C GLU A 17 33.56 -4.75 -10.40
N ALA A 18 34.12 -5.72 -9.66
CA ALA A 18 33.34 -6.64 -8.83
C ALA A 18 32.66 -5.90 -7.67
N LEU A 19 33.33 -4.92 -7.05
CA LEU A 19 32.73 -4.07 -6.03
C LEU A 19 31.60 -3.18 -6.58
N ARG A 20 31.73 -2.68 -7.82
CA ARG A 20 30.64 -1.97 -8.50
C ARG A 20 29.46 -2.90 -8.76
N LYS A 21 29.70 -4.11 -9.27
CA LYS A 21 28.66 -5.12 -9.50
C LYS A 21 27.92 -5.46 -8.20
N SER A 22 28.65 -5.76 -7.13
CA SER A 22 28.08 -6.04 -5.79
C SER A 22 27.26 -4.85 -5.25
N ARG A 23 27.71 -3.61 -5.44
CA ARG A 23 26.95 -2.41 -5.05
C ARG A 23 25.65 -2.30 -5.84
N VAL A 24 25.68 -2.51 -7.15
CA VAL A 24 24.48 -2.46 -8.02
C VAL A 24 23.48 -3.55 -7.61
N GLU A 25 23.96 -4.77 -7.37
CA GLU A 25 23.13 -5.90 -6.93
C GLU A 25 22.46 -5.61 -5.59
N ASN A 26 23.20 -5.08 -4.61
CA ASN A 26 22.65 -4.67 -3.32
C ASN A 26 21.58 -3.57 -3.46
N ILE A 27 21.84 -2.54 -4.27
CA ILE A 27 20.85 -1.48 -4.54
C ILE A 27 19.58 -2.06 -5.19
N ILE A 28 19.71 -3.01 -6.12
CA ILE A 28 18.57 -3.69 -6.73
C ILE A 28 17.78 -4.49 -5.69
N SER A 29 18.46 -5.22 -4.79
CA SER A 29 17.82 -5.94 -3.67
C SER A 29 17.00 -4.98 -2.81
N ILE A 30 17.62 -3.88 -2.34
CA ILE A 30 16.94 -2.88 -1.51
C ILE A 30 15.69 -2.32 -2.20
N ARG A 31 15.76 -2.05 -3.52
CA ARG A 31 14.59 -1.57 -4.27
C ARG A 31 13.49 -2.61 -4.36
N LYS A 32 13.84 -3.89 -4.53
CA LYS A 32 12.88 -4.99 -4.51
C LYS A 32 12.26 -5.13 -3.12
N ASP A 33 13.05 -5.07 -2.06
CA ASP A 33 12.57 -5.16 -0.68
C ASP A 33 11.63 -4.01 -0.34
N LYS A 34 11.96 -2.77 -0.72
CA LYS A 34 11.05 -1.62 -0.57
C LYS A 34 9.76 -1.79 -1.36
N ARG A 35 9.82 -2.36 -2.56
CA ARG A 35 8.62 -2.66 -3.35
C ARG A 35 7.79 -3.77 -2.71
N GLU A 36 8.42 -4.83 -2.20
CA GLU A 36 7.72 -5.91 -1.52
C GLU A 36 7.10 -5.45 -0.20
N GLU A 37 7.78 -4.57 0.52
CA GLU A 37 7.24 -3.92 1.72
C GLU A 37 6.03 -3.03 1.39
N THR A 38 6.06 -2.31 0.27
CA THR A 38 4.88 -1.53 -0.15
C THR A 38 3.74 -2.43 -0.63
N LEU A 39 4.03 -3.49 -1.38
CA LEU A 39 3.05 -4.47 -1.88
C LEU A 39 2.39 -5.26 -0.74
N SER A 40 3.18 -5.77 0.20
CA SER A 40 2.69 -6.53 1.37
C SER A 40 1.81 -5.70 2.30
N LYS A 41 2.00 -4.37 2.31
CA LYS A 41 1.15 -3.42 3.06
C LYS A 41 -0.07 -2.93 2.26
N ARG A 42 -0.24 -3.35 1.00
CA ARG A 42 -1.43 -2.96 0.20
C ARG A 42 -2.68 -3.56 0.82
N ARG A 43 -3.74 -2.75 0.88
CA ARG A 43 -5.07 -3.20 1.28
C ARG A 43 -5.73 -3.96 0.15
N ASN A 44 -6.54 -4.95 0.51
CA ASN A 44 -7.43 -5.64 -0.41
C ASN A 44 -8.61 -4.72 -0.78
N ILE A 45 -8.39 -3.84 -1.76
CA ILE A 45 -9.43 -2.99 -2.34
C ILE A 45 -9.84 -3.63 -3.67
N PRO A 46 -11.14 -3.88 -3.92
CA PRO A 46 -11.61 -4.27 -5.24
C PRO A 46 -11.15 -3.25 -6.28
N VAL A 47 -10.32 -3.69 -7.23
CA VAL A 47 -9.65 -2.82 -8.22
C VAL A 47 -10.65 -2.20 -9.20
N GLU A 48 -11.89 -2.67 -9.23
CA GLU A 48 -12.96 -2.14 -10.10
C GLU A 48 -13.33 -0.67 -9.80
N SER A 49 -12.90 -0.09 -8.68
CA SER A 49 -13.07 1.35 -8.43
C SER A 49 -11.86 2.22 -8.81
N LEU A 50 -10.77 1.63 -9.31
CA LEU A 50 -9.49 2.31 -9.55
C LEU A 50 -9.10 2.40 -11.04
N ASP A 51 -9.85 1.77 -11.94
CA ASP A 51 -9.59 1.78 -13.39
C ASP A 51 -10.16 3.01 -14.11
N SER A 52 -10.63 4.01 -13.36
CA SER A 52 -10.83 5.34 -13.89
C SER A 52 -9.55 6.13 -13.65
N ASP A 53 -8.60 6.00 -14.58
CA ASP A 53 -7.35 6.77 -14.68
C ASP A 53 -7.62 8.26 -15.03
N ASP A 54 -8.72 8.81 -14.52
CA ASP A 54 -9.00 10.23 -14.49
C ASP A 54 -8.77 10.72 -13.06
N ALA A 55 -7.59 11.32 -12.86
CA ALA A 55 -7.18 12.00 -11.64
C ALA A 55 -8.09 13.19 -11.24
N SER A 56 -9.24 13.36 -11.89
CA SER A 56 -10.19 14.43 -11.63
C SER A 56 -11.59 13.98 -11.17
N THR A 57 -11.92 12.68 -11.14
CA THR A 57 -13.32 12.25 -10.92
C THR A 57 -13.50 10.95 -10.10
N SER A 58 -13.34 11.00 -8.78
CA SER A 58 -14.09 10.05 -7.90
C SER A 58 -14.44 10.56 -6.51
N ALA A 59 -14.15 11.83 -6.19
CA ALA A 59 -14.83 12.57 -5.12
C ALA A 59 -16.31 12.91 -5.46
N GLY A 60 -16.85 12.43 -6.59
CA GLY A 60 -18.06 12.98 -7.20
C GLY A 60 -19.24 12.05 -7.51
N ALA A 61 -19.20 10.74 -7.22
CA ALA A 61 -20.28 9.84 -7.69
C ALA A 61 -20.90 8.87 -6.66
N VAL A 62 -20.26 8.61 -5.50
CA VAL A 62 -20.93 7.98 -4.34
C VAL A 62 -20.51 8.69 -3.04
N VAL A 63 -20.49 10.02 -3.10
CA VAL A 63 -20.56 10.87 -1.90
C VAL A 63 -22.04 11.18 -1.67
N ILE A 64 -22.81 10.13 -1.38
CA ILE A 64 -24.17 10.31 -0.83
C ILE A 64 -23.95 10.71 0.63
N ASN A 65 -23.93 12.02 0.83
CA ASN A 65 -24.18 12.70 2.11
C ASN A 65 -23.11 12.52 3.19
N GLY A 66 -22.18 13.48 3.16
CA GLY A 66 -21.71 14.11 4.38
C GLY A 66 -20.46 13.48 4.95
N THR A 67 -19.42 14.31 5.06
CA THR A 67 -18.49 14.34 6.20
C THR A 67 -18.79 13.23 7.22
N TYR A 68 -18.04 12.14 7.16
CA TYR A 68 -18.09 11.07 8.17
C TYR A 68 -17.70 11.68 9.51
N ASN A 69 -18.69 12.25 10.18
CA ASN A 69 -18.54 12.92 11.45
C ASN A 69 -18.27 11.84 12.49
N ARG A 70 -17.51 12.19 13.52
CA ARG A 70 -17.31 11.31 14.69
C ARG A 70 -18.61 10.67 15.17
N ASN A 71 -19.71 11.42 15.11
CA ASN A 71 -21.05 10.98 15.50
C ASN A 71 -21.55 9.80 14.63
N THR A 72 -21.31 9.81 13.32
CA THR A 72 -21.70 8.68 12.45
C THR A 72 -20.91 7.42 12.77
N LEU A 73 -19.64 7.56 13.19
CA LEU A 73 -18.82 6.42 13.59
C LEU A 73 -19.35 5.78 14.87
N GLU A 74 -19.70 6.58 15.88
CA GLU A 74 -20.27 6.09 17.14
C GLU A 74 -21.60 5.34 16.90
N ASP A 75 -22.44 5.83 15.98
CA ASP A 75 -23.67 5.16 15.59
C ASP A 75 -23.43 3.84 14.86
N ILE A 76 -22.43 3.78 13.97
CA ILE A 76 -22.03 2.54 13.30
C ILE A 76 -21.53 1.52 14.33
N VAL A 77 -20.72 1.95 15.31
CA VAL A 77 -20.23 1.06 16.38
C VAL A 77 -21.38 0.50 17.21
N LYS A 78 -22.38 1.32 17.57
CA LYS A 78 -23.59 0.86 18.27
C LYS A 78 -24.36 -0.16 17.44
N LYS A 79 -24.57 0.11 16.14
CA LYS A 79 -25.26 -0.81 15.22
C LYS A 79 -24.51 -2.13 15.05
N ALA A 80 -23.18 -2.10 15.00
CA ALA A 80 -22.35 -3.31 14.92
C ALA A 80 -22.44 -4.20 16.17
N SER A 81 -22.73 -3.60 17.34
CA SER A 81 -22.95 -4.31 18.61
C SER A 81 -24.38 -4.80 18.83
N SER A 82 -25.32 -4.50 17.93
CA SER A 82 -26.71 -4.96 18.03
C SER A 82 -26.84 -6.45 17.71
N GLN A 83 -27.86 -7.10 18.31
CA GLN A 83 -28.14 -8.54 18.15
C GLN A 83 -28.71 -8.88 16.76
N ASP A 84 -29.21 -7.88 16.03
CA ASP A 84 -29.86 -8.05 14.73
C ASP A 84 -28.83 -8.22 13.61
N GLN A 85 -28.86 -9.37 12.94
CA GLN A 85 -27.88 -9.75 11.92
C GLN A 85 -27.85 -8.78 10.74
N GLU A 86 -29.00 -8.29 10.27
CA GLU A 86 -29.07 -7.36 9.12
C GLU A 86 -28.45 -6.00 9.44
N VAL A 87 -28.72 -5.47 10.64
CA VAL A 87 -28.18 -4.20 11.13
C VAL A 87 -26.67 -4.31 11.33
N GLN A 88 -26.21 -5.44 11.87
CA GLN A 88 -24.80 -5.74 12.02
C GLN A 88 -24.07 -5.79 10.68
N LEU A 89 -24.61 -6.50 9.67
CA LEU A 89 -24.00 -6.59 8.35
C LEU A 89 -23.89 -5.22 7.66
N SER A 90 -24.96 -4.42 7.70
CA SER A 90 -24.94 -3.05 7.16
C SER A 90 -23.88 -2.18 7.86
N ALA A 91 -23.77 -2.26 9.19
CA ALA A 91 -22.76 -1.53 9.94
C ALA A 91 -21.33 -1.99 9.58
N VAL A 92 -21.08 -3.29 9.48
CA VAL A 92 -19.76 -3.85 9.10
C VAL A 92 -19.37 -3.43 7.68
N GLN A 93 -20.33 -3.42 6.74
CA GLN A 93 -20.10 -2.92 5.39
C GLN A 93 -19.71 -1.43 5.41
N GLN A 94 -20.43 -0.60 6.17
CA GLN A 94 -20.09 0.82 6.34
C GLN A 94 -18.69 1.01 6.94
N VAL A 95 -18.30 0.22 7.95
CA VAL A 95 -16.93 0.23 8.53
C VAL A 95 -15.89 -0.15 7.48
N SER A 96 -16.15 -1.16 6.65
CA SER A 96 -15.25 -1.60 5.59
C SER A 96 -14.99 -0.48 4.57
N HIS A 97 -16.05 0.18 4.10
CA HIS A 97 -15.95 1.34 3.22
C HIS A 97 -15.20 2.52 3.88
N PHE A 98 -15.49 2.81 5.16
CA PHE A 98 -14.82 3.87 5.90
C PHE A 98 -13.30 3.67 6.02
N LYS A 99 -12.88 2.44 6.38
CA LYS A 99 -11.46 2.07 6.42
C LYS A 99 -10.79 2.30 5.07
N ASN A 100 -11.47 1.95 3.98
CA ASN A 100 -10.96 2.10 2.61
C ASN A 100 -10.70 3.57 2.22
N LEU A 101 -11.59 4.50 2.57
CA LEU A 101 -11.46 5.91 2.18
C LEU A 101 -10.43 6.68 3.04
N CYS A 102 -10.38 6.45 4.36
CA CYS A 102 -9.51 7.22 5.26
C CYS A 102 -8.01 7.09 4.91
N LEU A 103 -7.52 5.88 4.64
CA LEU A 103 -6.10 5.74 4.24
C LEU A 103 -5.84 6.23 2.81
N SER A 104 -6.84 6.31 1.92
CA SER A 104 -6.63 6.90 0.59
C SER A 104 -6.30 8.39 0.71
N SER A 105 -7.01 9.10 1.59
CA SER A 105 -6.71 10.50 1.90
C SER A 105 -5.33 10.68 2.55
N VAL A 106 -4.96 9.82 3.51
CA VAL A 106 -3.63 9.88 4.15
C VAL A 106 -2.49 9.55 3.18
N VAL A 107 -2.64 8.53 2.33
CA VAL A 107 -1.63 8.16 1.32
C VAL A 107 -1.51 9.25 0.27
N PHE A 108 -2.61 9.82 -0.21
CA PHE A 108 -2.59 10.93 -1.16
C PHE A 108 -1.93 12.18 -0.56
N TRP A 109 -2.22 12.50 0.71
CA TRP A 109 -1.58 13.61 1.43
C TRP A 109 -0.08 13.38 1.62
N ILE A 110 0.35 12.16 2.00
CA ILE A 110 1.77 11.81 2.11
C ILE A 110 2.46 11.90 0.75
N MET A 111 1.89 11.30 -0.32
CA MET A 111 2.49 11.33 -1.65
C MET A 111 2.57 12.75 -2.22
N SER A 112 1.54 13.58 -2.01
CA SER A 112 1.52 14.98 -2.44
C SER A 112 2.46 15.88 -1.63
N THR A 113 2.87 15.50 -0.42
CA THR A 113 3.81 16.26 0.42
C THR A 113 5.27 15.84 0.18
N THR A 114 5.50 14.67 -0.42
CA THR A 114 6.85 14.10 -0.63
C THR A 114 7.41 14.40 -2.03
N PHE A 115 6.69 15.15 -2.87
CA PHE A 115 7.14 15.66 -4.17
C PHE A 115 7.10 17.20 -4.17
#